data_AF-A0A7V9L459-F1
#
_entry.id   AF-A0A7V9L459-F1
#
_cell.length_a   1.000
_cell.length_b   1.000
_cell.length_c   1.000
_cell.angle_alpha   90.00
_cell.angle_beta   90.00
_cell.angle_gamma   90.00
#
_symmetry.space_group_name_H-M   'P 1'
#
loop_
_entity.id
_entity.type
_entity.pdbx_description
1 polymer ?
#
loop_
_entity_poly.entity_id
_entity_poly.type
_entity_poly.pdbx_seq_one_letter_code
_entity_poly.pdbx_strand_id
1 'polypeptide(L)' 'MSMVWLWNRVFGDPARIEQEERAEKQARAPQLEVDAGPPPGRCRACGYQGPERYCPTCLADTMVAVRHKKPRATVRK' A
#
# COMPACT_ATOMS: atom_id res chain seq x y z
N MET A 1 -0.53 -47.88 -22.37
CA MET A 1 -0.95 -46.85 -21.40
C MET A 1 -0.02 -46.94 -20.20
N SER A 2 0.80 -45.92 -19.95
CA SER A 2 1.87 -45.97 -18.94
C SER A 2 1.31 -46.00 -17.51
N MET A 3 1.85 -46.87 -16.65
CA MET A 3 1.47 -47.05 -15.25
C MET A 3 1.53 -45.73 -14.45
N VAL A 4 2.44 -44.84 -14.85
CA VAL A 4 2.60 -43.48 -14.31
C VAL A 4 1.32 -42.64 -14.48
N TRP A 5 0.61 -42.79 -15.60
CA TRP A 5 -0.62 -42.02 -15.88
C TRP A 5 -1.78 -42.45 -14.97
N LEU A 6 -1.84 -43.74 -14.61
CA LEU A 6 -2.85 -44.26 -13.70
C LEU A 6 -2.59 -43.78 -12.26
N TRP A 7 -1.32 -43.75 -11.84
CA TRP A 7 -0.93 -43.26 -10.52
C TRP A 7 -1.15 -41.75 -10.37
N ASN A 8 -0.84 -40.97 -11.41
CA ASN A 8 -1.06 -39.52 -11.40
C ASN A 8 -2.56 -39.15 -11.32
N ARG A 9 -3.43 -40.00 -11.87
CA ARG A 9 -4.89 -39.83 -11.79
C ARG A 9 -5.49 -40.20 -10.44
N VAL A 10 -4.87 -41.13 -9.71
CA VAL A 10 -5.36 -41.60 -8.39
C VAL A 10 -4.83 -40.75 -7.24
N PHE A 11 -3.58 -40.29 -7.32
CA PHE A 11 -2.92 -39.58 -6.21
C PHE A 11 -2.86 -38.06 -6.38
N GLY A 12 -3.30 -37.53 -7.52
CA GLY A 12 -3.25 -36.10 -7.82
C GLY A 12 -1.85 -35.65 -8.25
N ASP A 13 -1.78 -34.85 -9.30
CA ASP A 13 -0.50 -34.39 -9.86
C ASP A 13 0.16 -33.37 -8.91
N PRO A 14 1.36 -33.66 -8.35
CA PRO A 14 1.99 -32.82 -7.34
C PRO A 14 2.37 -31.44 -7.90
N ALA A 15 2.61 -31.32 -9.20
CA ALA A 15 2.92 -30.04 -9.82
C ALA A 15 1.71 -29.10 -9.83
N ARG A 16 0.49 -29.65 -9.79
CA ARG A 16 -0.74 -28.86 -9.76
C ARG A 16 -0.97 -28.23 -8.38
N ILE A 17 -0.62 -28.93 -7.31
CA ILE A 17 -0.73 -28.44 -5.92
C ILE A 17 0.24 -27.26 -5.70
N GLU A 18 1.48 -27.36 -6.17
CA GLU A 18 2.44 -26.25 -6.08
C GLU A 18 2.00 -25.00 -6.87
N GLN A 19 1.33 -25.18 -8.00
CA GLN A 19 0.81 -24.07 -8.80
C GLN A 19 -0.35 -23.35 -8.10
N GLU A 20 -1.27 -24.11 -7.50
CA GLU A 20 -2.38 -23.55 -6.70
C GLU A 20 -1.85 -22.79 -5.48
N GLU A 21 -0.88 -23.34 -4.75
CA GLU A 21 -0.27 -22.65 -3.61
C GLU A 21 0.45 -21.35 -3.99
N ARG A 22 1.14 -21.31 -5.15
CA ARG A 22 1.79 -20.07 -5.62
C ARG A 22 0.78 -19.02 -6.02
N ALA A 23 -0.30 -19.41 -6.70
CA ALA A 23 -1.36 -18.49 -7.08
C ALA A 23 -2.06 -17.91 -5.83
N GLU A 24 -2.31 -18.74 -4.82
CA GLU A 24 -2.92 -18.29 -3.57
C GLU A 24 -2.00 -17.35 -2.80
N LYS A 25 -0.69 -17.63 -2.74
CA LYS A 25 0.30 -16.75 -2.08
C LYS A 25 0.46 -15.40 -2.79
N GLN A 26 0.32 -15.34 -4.12
CA GLN A 26 0.34 -14.07 -4.86
C GLN A 26 -0.96 -13.29 -4.69
N ALA A 27 -2.12 -13.96 -4.66
CA ALA A 27 -3.40 -13.31 -4.41
C ALA A 27 -3.53 -12.79 -2.96
N ARG A 28 -2.89 -13.49 -2.00
CA ARG A 28 -2.88 -13.13 -0.58
C ARG A 28 -1.71 -12.24 -0.19
N ALA A 29 -0.83 -11.88 -1.13
CA ALA A 29 0.20 -10.89 -0.87
C ALA A 29 -0.50 -9.60 -0.44
N PRO A 30 -0.32 -9.15 0.82
CA PRO A 30 -0.92 -7.90 1.24
C PRO A 30 -0.33 -6.83 0.33
N GLN A 31 -1.18 -6.14 -0.43
CA GLN A 31 -0.77 -4.91 -1.06
C GLN A 31 -0.25 -4.04 0.09
N LEU A 32 1.06 -3.82 0.14
CA LEU A 32 1.64 -2.88 1.08
C LEU A 32 0.98 -1.55 0.75
N GLU A 33 -0.08 -1.21 1.48
CA GLU A 33 -0.59 0.15 1.51
C GLU A 33 0.59 0.97 2.02
N VAL A 34 1.20 1.71 1.09
CA VAL A 34 2.23 2.67 1.42
C VAL A 34 1.54 3.62 2.37
N ASP A 35 1.89 3.51 3.66
CA ASP A 35 1.41 4.34 4.75
C ASP A 35 1.91 5.76 4.48
N ALA A 36 1.22 6.44 3.56
CA ALA A 36 1.44 7.82 3.25
C ALA A 36 0.95 8.56 4.48
N GLY A 37 1.88 8.79 5.41
CA GLY A 37 1.61 9.46 6.67
C GLY A 37 0.82 10.75 6.48
N PRO A 38 0.20 11.27 7.55
CA PRO A 38 -0.68 12.42 7.47
C PRO A 38 0.00 13.58 6.71
N PRO A 39 -0.73 14.28 5.83
CA PRO A 39 -0.15 15.35 5.04
C PRO A 39 0.44 16.42 5.98
N PRO A 40 1.61 16.98 5.65
CA PRO A 40 2.28 17.93 6.52
C PRO A 40 1.39 19.16 6.79
N GLY A 41 1.33 19.54 8.06
CA GLY A 41 0.67 20.75 8.54
C GLY A 41 1.68 21.87 8.82
N ARG A 42 1.18 23.10 8.92
CA ARG A 42 1.93 24.27 9.35
C ARG A 42 1.22 24.95 10.52
N CYS A 43 1.94 25.25 11.58
CA CYS A 43 1.45 26.04 12.71
C CYS A 43 1.24 27.50 12.29
N ARG A 44 0.05 28.06 12.56
CA ARG A 44 -0.24 29.47 12.29
C ARG A 44 0.45 30.44 13.25
N ALA A 45 0.77 30.01 14.46
CA ALA A 45 1.34 30.87 15.49
C ALA A 45 2.86 31.03 15.33
N CYS A 46 3.61 29.92 15.35
CA CYS A 46 5.08 29.95 15.27
C CYS A 46 5.66 29.58 13.91
N GLY A 47 4.84 29.07 12.98
CA GLY A 47 5.29 28.68 11.65
C GLY A 47 5.93 27.29 11.53
N TYR A 48 6.00 26.50 12.61
CA TYR A 48 6.46 25.10 12.61
C TYR A 48 5.77 24.26 11.52
N GLN A 49 6.50 23.38 10.85
CA GLN A 49 5.98 22.46 9.82
C GLN A 49 6.32 21.01 10.16
N GLY A 50 5.32 20.14 10.12
CA GLY A 50 5.47 18.74 10.48
C GLY A 50 4.20 17.92 10.28
N PRO A 51 4.28 16.58 10.41
CA PRO A 51 3.15 15.67 10.25
C PRO A 51 2.24 15.58 11.49
N GLU A 52 2.60 16.24 12.58
CA GLU A 52 1.88 16.17 13.85
C GLU A 52 0.52 16.89 13.79
N ARG A 53 -0.43 16.39 14.58
CA ARG A 53 -1.77 16.98 14.70
C ARG A 53 -1.77 18.30 15.47
N TYR A 54 -0.86 18.45 16.43
CA TYR A 54 -0.70 19.64 17.28
C TYR A 54 0.70 20.23 17.13
N CYS A 55 0.86 21.52 17.43
CA CYS A 55 2.17 22.16 17.34
C CYS A 55 3.01 21.83 18.59
N PRO A 56 4.17 21.14 18.48
CA PRO A 56 5.02 20.82 19.63
C PRO A 56 5.71 22.05 20.22
N THR A 57 5.81 23.15 19.47
CA THR A 57 6.42 24.41 19.94
C THR A 57 5.44 25.27 20.73
N CYS A 58 4.20 25.42 20.24
CA CYS A 58 3.19 26.25 20.90
C CYS A 58 2.32 25.47 21.88
N LEU A 59 2.39 24.12 21.85
CA LEU A 59 1.54 23.21 22.62
C LEU A 59 0.04 23.50 22.44
N ALA A 60 -0.32 24.02 21.27
CA ALA A 60 -1.66 24.47 20.93
C ALA A 60 -2.12 23.87 19.60
N ASP A 61 -3.44 23.67 19.48
CA ASP A 61 -4.10 23.17 18.27
C ASP A 61 -4.23 24.29 17.23
N THR A 62 -3.09 24.66 16.64
CA THR A 62 -2.97 25.77 15.68
C THR A 62 -2.38 25.32 14.33
N MET A 63 -2.27 24.01 14.14
CA MET A 63 -1.76 23.40 12.92
C MET A 63 -2.82 23.44 11.82
N VAL A 64 -2.42 23.81 10.60
CA VAL A 64 -3.29 23.79 9.42
C VAL A 64 -2.66 23.02 8.27
N ALA A 65 -3.47 22.25 7.54
CA ALA A 65 -3.00 21.45 6.42
C ALA A 65 -2.40 22.32 5.32
N VAL A 66 -1.20 21.98 4.85
CA VAL A 66 -0.57 22.65 3.72
C VAL A 66 -1.03 21.95 2.45
N ARG A 67 -1.98 22.56 1.72
CA ARG A 67 -2.40 22.02 0.41
C ARG A 67 -1.24 22.12 -0.57
N HIS A 68 -0.63 21.00 -0.93
CA HIS A 68 0.20 20.92 -2.11
C HIS A 68 -0.70 21.10 -3.34
N LYS A 69 -0.59 22.25 -4.01
CA LYS A 69 -1.20 22.41 -5.34
C LYS A 69 -0.49 21.43 -6.28
N LYS A 70 -1.12 20.30 -6.59
CA LYS A 70 -0.67 19.47 -7.71
C LYS A 70 -0.61 20.38 -8.94
N PRO A 71 0.51 20.44 -9.68
CA PRO A 71 0.56 21.18 -10.93
C PRO A 71 -0.54 20.61 -11.83
N ARG A 72 -1.47 21.46 -12.23
CA ARG A 72 -2.60 21.08 -13.08
C ARG A 72 -1.99 20.74 -14.44
N ALA A 73 -1.87 19.45 -14.75
CA ALA A 73 -1.39 18.99 -16.05
C ALA A 73 -2.34 19.54 -17.12
N THR A 74 -1.86 20.53 -17.89
CA THR A 74 -2.56 21.10 -19.02
C THR A 74 -2.56 20.08 -20.15
N VAL A 75 -3.64 19.30 -20.26
CA VAL A 75 -3.90 18.47 -21.44
C VAL A 75 -4.12 19.42 -22.62
N ARG A 76 -3.11 19.57 -23.48
CA ARG A 76 -3.29 20.19 -24.81
C ARG A 76 -4.05 19.20 -25.69
N LYS A 77 -5.15 19.68 -26.28
CA LYS A 77 -5.96 19.00 -27.30
C LYS A 77 -5.27 19.08 -28.66
#